data_AF-A0A1Q3WYB1-F1
#
_entry.id   AF-A0A1Q3WYB1-F1
#
_cell.length_a   1.000
_cell.length_b   1.000
_cell.length_c   1.000
_cell.angle_alpha   90.00
_cell.angle_beta   90.00
_cell.angle_gamma   90.00
#
_symmetry.space_group_name_H-M   'P 1'
#
loop_
_entity.id
_entity.type
_entity.pdbx_description
1 polymer ?
#
loop_
_entity_poly.entity_id
_entity_poly.type
_entity_poly.pdbx_seq_one_letter_code
_entity_poly.pdbx_strand_id
1 'polypeptide(L)'
;MNRFSVIYLLKKQYHHIDCVTHAEADALLAQLLTQDGYRPIGIYDAKTELFFWEPTRQHQYDKASIEKQGKQGNQMIRIAQTLRQRTEAQEQHPNSIPQLQI
;
A
#
# COMPACT_ATOMS: atom_id res chain seq x y z
N MET A 1 -0.89 12.87 -10.65
CA MET A 1 -0.69 12.49 -9.23
C MET A 1 -1.20 11.08 -9.05
N ASN A 2 -0.41 10.20 -8.46
CA ASN A 2 -0.81 8.82 -8.23
C ASN A 2 -1.86 8.78 -7.13
N ARG A 3 -3.09 8.40 -7.47
CA ARG A 3 -4.21 8.41 -6.53
C ARG A 3 -4.28 7.13 -5.70
N PHE A 4 -3.93 6.01 -6.29
CA PHE A 4 -4.07 4.70 -5.67
C PHE A 4 -2.70 4.15 -5.27
N SER A 5 -2.69 3.30 -4.25
CA SER A 5 -1.50 2.52 -3.91
C SER A 5 -1.90 1.08 -3.61
N VAL A 6 -1.26 0.13 -4.30
CA VAL A 6 -1.40 -1.29 -4.00
C VAL A 6 -0.46 -1.62 -2.84
N ILE A 7 -1.02 -2.05 -1.71
CA ILE A 7 -0.27 -2.40 -0.51
C ILE A 7 -0.05 -3.92 -0.48
N TYR A 8 1.20 -4.33 -0.24
CA TYR A 8 1.58 -5.73 -0.12
C TYR A 8 2.65 -5.93 0.96
N LEU A 9 2.77 -7.17 1.43
CA LEU A 9 3.87 -7.62 2.26
C LEU A 9 4.88 -8.40 1.40
N LEU A 10 6.16 -8.08 1.55
CA LEU A 10 7.28 -8.85 1.02
C LEU A 10 8.33 -8.98 2.11
N LYS A 11 8.81 -10.21 2.37
CA LYS A 11 9.78 -10.47 3.46
C LYS A 11 9.38 -9.84 4.81
N LYS A 12 8.09 -9.89 5.15
CA LYS A 12 7.47 -9.33 6.37
C LYS A 12 7.51 -7.80 6.48
N GLN A 13 7.86 -7.08 5.42
CA GLN A 13 7.83 -5.62 5.38
C GLN A 13 6.69 -5.15 4.49
N TYR A 14 6.06 -4.04 4.86
CA TYR A 14 5.03 -3.41 4.04
C TYR A 14 5.69 -2.59 2.93
N HIS A 15 5.12 -2.75 1.74
CA HIS A 15 5.52 -2.02 0.55
C HIS A 15 4.26 -1.50 -0.14
N HIS A 16 4.46 -0.51 -1.01
CA HIS A 16 3.42 -0.03 -1.89
C HIS A 16 3.94 0.21 -3.30
N ILE A 17 3.04 0.12 -4.27
CA ILE A 17 3.26 0.60 -5.64
C ILE A 17 2.13 1.55 -5.96
N ASP A 18 2.50 2.72 -6.45
CA ASP A 18 1.56 3.77 -6.82
C ASP A 18 0.91 3.51 -8.18
N CYS A 19 -0.37 3.84 -8.29
CA CYS A 19 -1.16 3.71 -9.51
C CYS A 19 -1.99 4.98 -9.75
N VAL A 20 -2.24 5.28 -11.02
CA VAL A 20 -3.01 6.45 -11.41
C VAL A 20 -4.51 6.13 -11.36
N THR A 21 -4.88 4.93 -11.81
CA THR A 21 -6.27 4.48 -11.90
C THR A 21 -6.55 3.29 -10.97
N HIS A 22 -7.83 3.12 -10.59
CA HIS A 22 -8.25 1.97 -9.80
C HIS A 22 -8.06 0.66 -10.58
N ALA A 23 -8.31 0.67 -11.89
CA ALA A 23 -8.15 -0.50 -12.75
C ALA A 23 -6.69 -0.97 -12.84
N GLU A 24 -5.72 -0.05 -12.89
CA GLU A 24 -4.29 -0.38 -12.77
C GLU A 24 -3.98 -1.04 -11.43
N ALA A 25 -4.53 -0.49 -10.35
CA ALA A 25 -4.33 -1.03 -9.00
C ALA A 25 -4.93 -2.45 -8.86
N ASP A 26 -6.11 -2.70 -9.43
CA ASP A 26 -6.72 -4.03 -9.48
C ASP A 26 -5.86 -5.02 -10.27
N ALA A 27 -5.40 -4.62 -11.46
CA ALA A 27 -4.56 -5.47 -12.31
C ALA A 27 -3.24 -5.83 -11.61
N LEU A 28 -2.62 -4.87 -10.94
CA LEU A 28 -1.39 -5.09 -10.17
C LEU A 28 -1.65 -5.97 -8.94
N LEU A 29 -2.74 -5.74 -8.21
CA LEU A 29 -3.12 -6.59 -7.08
C LEU A 29 -3.30 -8.05 -7.52
N ALA A 30 -3.98 -8.28 -8.65
CA ALA A 30 -4.16 -9.60 -9.25
C ALA A 30 -2.83 -10.23 -9.70
N GLN A 31 -1.92 -9.44 -10.28
CA GLN A 31 -0.59 -9.91 -10.65
C GLN A 31 0.20 -10.36 -9.41
N LEU A 32 0.23 -9.56 -8.35
CA LEU A 32 0.97 -9.88 -7.12
C LEU A 32 0.43 -11.15 -6.41
N LEU A 33 -0.86 -11.49 -6.58
CA LEU A 33 -1.43 -12.74 -6.07
C LEU A 33 -0.81 -13.99 -6.70
N THR A 34 -0.26 -13.87 -7.91
CA THR A 34 0.38 -14.97 -8.65
C THR A 34 1.88 -15.08 -8.41
N GLN A 35 2.48 -14.12 -7.68
CA GLN A 35 3.91 -14.06 -7.47
C GLN A 35 4.30 -14.62 -6.11
N ASP A 36 5.17 -15.64 -6.11
CA ASP A 36 5.66 -16.26 -4.89
C ASP A 36 6.38 -15.25 -3.99
N GLY A 37 6.11 -15.36 -2.68
CA GLY A 37 6.71 -14.49 -1.66
C GLY A 37 6.02 -13.14 -1.47
N TYR A 38 5.20 -12.71 -2.43
CA TYR A 38 4.35 -11.54 -2.28
C TYR A 38 3.06 -11.91 -1.54
N ARG A 39 2.61 -11.01 -0.67
CA ARG A 39 1.34 -11.15 0.05
C ARG A 39 0.53 -9.87 -0.12
N PRO A 40 -0.31 -9.78 -1.17
CA PRO A 40 -1.18 -8.65 -1.40
C PRO A 40 -2.11 -8.39 -0.20
N ILE A 41 -2.33 -7.12 0.12
CA ILE A 41 -3.20 -6.69 1.22
C ILE A 41 -4.44 -5.99 0.70
N GLY A 42 -4.27 -5.06 -0.25
CA GLY A 42 -5.39 -4.28 -0.79
C GLY A 42 -4.92 -3.00 -1.48
N ILE A 43 -5.89 -2.14 -1.80
CA ILE A 43 -5.71 -0.89 -2.53
C ILE A 43 -6.12 0.25 -1.61
N TYR A 44 -5.25 1.24 -1.46
CA TYR A 44 -5.55 2.50 -0.79
C TYR A 44 -5.91 3.57 -1.83
N ASP A 45 -7.03 4.29 -1.62
CA ASP A 45 -7.40 5.47 -2.40
C ASP A 45 -7.08 6.73 -1.60
N ALA A 46 -6.03 7.45 -2.01
CA ALA A 46 -5.57 8.65 -1.32
C ALA A 46 -6.55 9.84 -1.44
N LYS A 47 -7.49 9.81 -2.38
CA LYS A 47 -8.49 10.88 -2.51
C LYS A 47 -9.60 10.74 -1.47
N THR A 48 -10.05 9.51 -1.22
CA THR A 48 -11.17 9.23 -0.32
C THR A 48 -10.73 8.68 1.04
N GLU A 49 -9.43 8.41 1.21
CA GLU A 49 -8.84 7.74 2.36
C GLU A 49 -9.51 6.40 2.69
N LEU A 50 -9.95 5.69 1.66
CA LEU A 50 -10.57 4.37 1.77
C LEU A 50 -9.56 3.28 1.48
N PHE A 51 -9.76 2.14 2.13
CA PHE A 51 -8.98 0.94 1.91
C PHE A 51 -9.86 -0.19 1.40
N PHE A 52 -9.55 -0.69 0.21
CA PHE A 52 -10.22 -1.82 -0.44
C PHE A 52 -9.36 -3.06 -0.21
N TRP A 53 -9.87 -4.04 0.52
CA TRP A 53 -9.10 -5.24 0.84
C TRP A 53 -9.00 -6.17 -0.36
N GLU A 54 -7.91 -6.94 -0.43
CA GLU A 54 -7.86 -8.13 -1.29
C GLU A 54 -9.08 -9.04 -0.98
N PRO A 55 -9.73 -9.66 -1.99
CA PRO A 55 -11.03 -10.33 -1.82
C PRO A 55 -11.11 -11.33 -0.66
N THR A 56 -10.09 -12.16 -0.46
CA THR A 56 -10.06 -13.13 0.65
C THR A 56 -10.02 -12.42 2.00
N ARG A 57 -9.22 -11.36 2.12
CA ARG A 57 -9.16 -10.49 3.30
C ARG A 57 -10.45 -9.71 3.52
N GLN A 58 -11.10 -9.24 2.46
CA GLN A 58 -12.39 -8.55 2.53
C GLN A 58 -13.43 -9.46 3.20
N HIS A 59 -13.54 -10.72 2.78
CA HIS A 59 -14.44 -11.68 3.39
C HIS A 59 -14.17 -11.93 4.88
N GLN A 60 -12.91 -11.86 5.33
CA GLN A 60 -12.55 -11.97 6.74
C GLN A 60 -12.85 -10.69 7.51
N TYR A 61 -12.60 -9.54 6.90
CA TYR A 61 -12.87 -8.22 7.44
C TYR A 61 -14.37 -8.03 7.67
N ASP A 62 -15.21 -8.39 6.71
CA ASP A 62 -16.68 -8.23 6.78
C ASP A 62 -17.31 -9.08 7.89
N LYS A 63 -16.65 -10.18 8.29
CA LYS A 63 -17.08 -11.06 9.38
C LYS A 63 -16.56 -10.62 10.75
N ALA A 64 -15.66 -9.64 10.80
CA ALA A 64 -15.12 -9.14 12.06
C ALA A 64 -16.13 -8.22 12.77
N SER A 65 -15.99 -8.05 14.09
CA SER A 65 -16.77 -7.06 14.83
C SER A 65 -16.45 -5.64 14.33
N ILE A 66 -17.39 -4.72 14.49
CA ILE A 66 -17.22 -3.30 14.11
C ILE A 66 -15.94 -2.71 14.72
N GLU A 67 -15.65 -3.01 16.00
CA GLU A 67 -14.44 -2.54 16.66
C GLU A 67 -13.17 -3.07 15.99
N LYS A 68 -13.16 -4.36 15.63
CA LYS A 68 -12.02 -5.00 14.96
C LYS A 68 -11.85 -4.46 13.54
N GLN A 69 -12.95 -4.28 12.81
CA GLN A 69 -12.96 -3.61 11.50
C GLN A 69 -12.33 -2.22 11.61
N GLY A 70 -12.81 -1.38 12.53
CA GLY A 70 -12.26 -0.04 12.76
C GLY A 70 -10.77 -0.05 13.08
N LYS A 71 -10.32 -0.95 13.96
CA LYS A 71 -8.88 -1.11 14.28
C LYS A 71 -8.05 -1.50 13.06
N GLN A 72 -8.49 -2.51 12.29
CA GLN A 72 -7.77 -3.00 11.12
C GLN A 72 -7.73 -1.98 9.98
N GLY A 73 -8.87 -1.33 9.68
CA GLY A 73 -8.95 -0.29 8.66
C GLY A 73 -8.05 0.89 8.98
N ASN A 74 -8.13 1.41 10.21
CA ASN A 74 -7.29 2.53 10.66
C ASN A 74 -5.80 2.20 10.61
N GLN A 75 -5.42 0.97 10.98
CA GLN A 75 -4.03 0.53 10.89
C GLN A 75 -3.54 0.53 9.45
N MET A 76 -4.33 -0.01 8.51
CA MET A 76 -3.92 -0.09 7.10
C MET A 76 -3.85 1.28 6.43
N ILE A 77 -4.79 2.19 6.73
CA ILE A 77 -4.74 3.58 6.25
C ILE A 77 -3.45 4.27 6.72
N ARG A 78 -3.10 4.14 8.01
CA ARG A 78 -1.85 4.72 8.54
C ARG A 78 -0.60 4.15 7.87
N ILE A 79 -0.57 2.84 7.62
CA ILE A 79 0.54 2.20 6.91
C ILE A 79 0.65 2.77 5.49
N ALA A 80 -0.46 2.85 4.75
CA ALA A 80 -0.48 3.37 3.39
C ALA A 80 0.00 4.84 3.32
N GLN A 81 -0.50 5.70 4.21
CA GLN A 81 -0.07 7.09 4.32
C GLN A 81 1.44 7.20 4.63
N THR A 82 1.94 6.39 5.57
CA THR A 82 3.37 6.37 5.92
C THR A 82 4.25 5.95 4.74
N LEU A 83 3.82 4.97 3.95
CA LEU A 83 4.55 4.51 2.77
C LEU A 83 4.63 5.59 1.70
N ARG A 84 3.50 6.27 1.42
CA ARG A 84 3.44 7.40 0.49
C ARG A 84 4.35 8.55 0.89
N GLN A 85 4.28 8.99 2.15
CA GLN A 85 5.14 10.06 2.66
C GLN A 85 6.63 9.75 2.51
N ARG A 86 7.04 8.50 2.72
CA ARG A 86 8.44 8.08 2.51
C ARG A 86 8.86 8.14 1.06
N THR A 87 8.00 7.71 0.13
CA THR A 87 8.26 7.81 -1.31
C THR A 87 8.37 9.26 -1.74
N GLU A 88 7.44 10.13 -1.33
CA GLU A 88 7.47 11.57 -1.65
C GLU A 88 8.73 12.25 -1.10
N ALA A 89 9.11 11.96 0.15
CA ALA A 89 10.34 12.49 0.74
C ALA A 89 11.61 12.01 0.01
N GLN A 90 11.60 10.78 -0.51
CA GLN A 90 12.71 10.24 -1.30
C GLN A 90 12.78 10.85 -2.70
N GLU A 91 11.63 11.09 -3.35
CA GLU A 91 11.55 11.76 -4.66
C GLU A 91 11.98 13.24 -4.59
N GLN A 92 11.78 13.89 -3.45
CA GLN A 92 12.21 15.28 -3.22
C GLN A 92 13.71 15.43 -2.92
N HIS A 93 14.42 14.34 -2.61
CA HIS A 93 15.87 14.34 -2.36
C HIS A 93 16.62 13.28 -3.19
N PRO A 94 16.72 13.44 -4.53
CA PRO A 94 17.28 12.39 -5.37
C PRO A 94 18.80 12.19 -5.26
N ASN A 95 19.58 13.08 -4.61
CA ASN A 95 21.01 12.87 -4.32
C ASN A 95 21.59 13.99 -3.42
N SER A 96 21.88 13.69 -2.15
CA SER A 96 23.00 14.31 -1.43
C SER A 96 24.10 13.27 -1.32
N ILE A 97 24.91 13.14 -2.36
CA ILE A 97 26.14 12.34 -2.34
C ILE A 97 27.12 13.03 -1.38
N PRO A 98 27.70 12.36 -0.36
CA PRO A 98 28.87 12.90 0.32
C PRO A 98 30.03 12.88 -0.67
N GLN A 99 30.48 14.06 -1.12
CA GLN A 99 31.77 14.19 -1.79
C GLN A 99 32.86 13.83 -0.77
N LEU A 100 33.34 12.59 -0.83
CA LEU A 100 34.68 12.26 -0.33
C LEU A 100 35.64 12.56 -1.47
N GLN A 101 36.20 13.77 -1.47
CA GLN A 101 37.46 14.01 -2.17
C GLN A 101 38.59 13.52 -1.26
N ILE A 102 39.36 12.58 -1.79
CA ILE A 102 40.66 12.13 -1.29
C ILE A 102 41.70 13.20 -1.66
#